data_AF-A0A9X3CUR3-F1
#
_entry.id   AF-A0A9X3CUR3-F1
#
_cell.length_a   1.000
_cell.length_b   1.000
_cell.length_c   1.000
_cell.angle_alpha   90.00
_cell.angle_beta   90.00
_cell.angle_gamma   90.00
#
_symmetry.space_group_name_H-M   'P 1'
#
loop_
_entity.id
_entity.type
_entity.pdbx_description
1 polymer ?
#
loop_
_entity_poly.entity_id
_entity_poly.type
_entity_poly.pdbx_seq_one_letter_code
_entity_poly.pdbx_strand_id
1 'polypeptide(L)'
;MLPWQDWYALGWTPVLIVVLILLFRRLPALLILMPFMPQFRKKIYSVLIMGWFGPIGVAALYYAVLTKDKANFEEVWIIPSLIVVASTVVHGLTSVPLEKLYHNTSEGTNERENLENRT
;
A
#
# COMPACT_ATOMS: atom_id res chain seq x y z
N MET A 1 18.08 -5.71 17.07
CA MET A 1 18.64 -4.38 16.74
C MET A 1 18.32 -4.12 15.27
N LEU A 2 17.86 -2.94 14.88
CA LEU A 2 17.55 -2.67 13.46
C LEU A 2 18.86 -2.46 12.67
N PRO A 3 19.02 -3.06 11.48
CA PRO A 3 20.25 -3.04 10.70
C PRO A 3 20.40 -1.74 9.89
N TRP A 4 20.45 -0.60 10.60
CA TRP A 4 20.49 0.73 9.98
C TRP A 4 21.70 0.94 9.07
N GLN A 5 22.87 0.38 9.42
CA GLN A 5 24.08 0.49 8.60
C GLN A 5 23.98 -0.34 7.33
N ASP A 6 23.44 -1.55 7.43
CA ASP A 6 23.25 -2.43 6.29
C ASP A 6 22.24 -1.85 5.29
N TRP A 7 21.18 -1.19 5.80
CA TRP A 7 20.24 -0.46 4.94
C TRP A 7 20.92 0.61 4.08
N TYR A 8 21.86 1.35 4.65
CA TYR A 8 22.65 2.32 3.89
C TYR A 8 23.61 1.65 2.90
N ALA A 9 24.22 0.53 3.29
CA ALA A 9 25.16 -0.21 2.45
C ALA A 9 24.49 -0.86 1.23
N LEU A 10 23.22 -1.26 1.33
CA LEU A 10 22.45 -1.83 0.22
C LEU A 10 22.05 -0.80 -0.88
N GLY A 11 22.17 0.50 -0.61
CA GLY A 11 21.89 1.57 -1.58
C GLY A 11 20.40 1.67 -2.00
N TRP A 12 20.15 2.16 -3.22
CA TRP A 12 18.79 2.45 -3.72
C TRP A 12 18.03 1.23 -4.26
N THR A 13 18.73 0.13 -4.55
CA THR A 13 18.16 -1.06 -5.20
C THR A 13 17.00 -1.70 -4.41
N PRO A 14 17.10 -1.92 -3.08
CA PRO A 14 16.00 -2.50 -2.32
C PRO A 14 14.82 -1.53 -2.19
N VAL A 15 15.09 -0.22 -2.14
CA VAL A 15 14.05 0.81 -2.11
C VAL A 15 13.21 0.75 -3.38
N LEU A 16 13.84 0.64 -4.55
CA LEU A 16 13.15 0.45 -5.82
C LEU A 16 12.31 -0.83 -5.84
N ILE A 17 12.85 -1.95 -5.35
CA ILE A 17 12.13 -3.22 -5.25
C ILE A 17 10.92 -3.09 -4.31
N VAL A 18 11.09 -2.44 -3.17
CA VAL A 18 10.00 -2.15 -2.22
C VAL A 18 8.91 -1.33 -2.89
N VAL A 19 9.28 -0.25 -3.56
CA VAL A 19 8.34 0.62 -4.27
C VAL A 19 7.62 -0.16 -5.38
N LEU A 20 8.34 -0.97 -6.16
CA LEU A 20 7.74 -1.83 -7.17
C LEU A 20 6.76 -2.82 -6.56
N ILE A 21 7.15 -3.53 -5.50
CA ILE A 21 6.29 -4.50 -4.81
C ILE A 21 5.05 -3.78 -4.25
N LEU A 22 5.21 -2.61 -3.65
CA LEU A 22 4.09 -1.85 -3.10
C LEU A 22 3.11 -1.40 -4.19
N LEU A 23 3.62 -0.89 -5.32
CA LEU A 23 2.78 -0.46 -6.44
C LEU A 23 2.12 -1.65 -7.17
N PHE A 24 2.83 -2.74 -7.40
CA PHE A 24 2.34 -3.87 -8.21
C PHE A 24 1.59 -4.95 -7.44
N ARG A 25 1.67 -5.02 -6.11
CA ARG A 25 1.09 -6.15 -5.37
C ARG A 25 -0.39 -5.98 -5.04
N ARG A 26 -0.88 -4.76 -4.79
CA ARG A 26 -2.27 -4.52 -4.37
C ARG A 26 -3.12 -3.79 -5.42
N LEU A 27 -2.59 -2.76 -6.07
CA LEU A 27 -3.34 -2.01 -7.08
C LEU A 27 -3.74 -2.88 -8.28
N PRO A 28 -2.85 -3.70 -8.88
CA PRO A 28 -3.23 -4.56 -10.01
C PRO A 28 -4.20 -5.68 -9.60
N ALA A 29 -3.99 -6.30 -8.43
CA ALA A 29 -4.86 -7.36 -7.95
C ALA A 29 -6.31 -6.88 -7.75
N LEU A 30 -6.48 -5.68 -7.17
CA LEU A 30 -7.80 -5.08 -6.98
C LEU A 30 -8.43 -4.61 -8.30
N LEU A 31 -7.63 -4.05 -9.22
CA LEU A 31 -8.11 -3.66 -10.56
C LEU A 31 -8.54 -4.87 -11.40
N ILE A 32 -7.84 -6.01 -11.28
CA ILE A 32 -8.21 -7.27 -11.94
C ILE A 32 -9.47 -7.89 -11.32
N LEU A 33 -9.68 -7.73 -10.01
CA LEU A 33 -10.87 -8.25 -9.33
C LEU A 33 -12.08 -7.32 -9.43
N MET A 34 -11.86 -6.05 -9.77
CA MET A 34 -12.88 -5.04 -9.98
C MET A 34 -14.02 -5.42 -10.94
N PRO A 35 -13.77 -6.07 -12.11
CA PRO A 35 -14.82 -6.46 -13.05
C PRO A 35 -15.82 -7.44 -12.43
N PHE A 36 -15.36 -8.26 -11.47
CA PHE A 36 -16.14 -9.28 -10.78
C PHE A 36 -16.99 -8.70 -9.63
N MET A 37 -16.75 -7.46 -9.21
CA MET A 37 -17.55 -6.79 -8.18
C MET A 37 -18.37 -5.62 -8.76
N PRO A 38 -19.62 -5.86 -9.18
CA PRO A 38 -20.48 -4.84 -9.83
C PRO A 38 -20.72 -3.59 -8.97
N GLN A 39 -20.71 -3.74 -7.64
CA GLN A 39 -20.87 -2.65 -6.66
C GLN A 39 -19.71 -1.64 -6.64
N PHE A 40 -18.50 -2.04 -7.09
CA PHE A 40 -17.33 -1.17 -7.12
C PHE A 40 -17.01 -0.61 -8.50
N ARG A 41 -17.65 -1.12 -9.57
CA ARG A 41 -17.36 -0.72 -10.97
C ARG A 41 -17.53 0.77 -11.26
N LYS A 42 -18.42 1.47 -10.54
CA LYS A 42 -18.60 2.93 -10.67
C LYS A 42 -17.72 3.76 -9.71
N LYS A 43 -16.96 3.12 -8.82
CA LYS A 43 -16.18 3.76 -7.75
C LYS A 43 -14.70 3.34 -7.79
N ILE A 44 -14.05 3.51 -8.96
CA ILE A 44 -12.60 3.26 -9.15
C ILE A 44 -11.77 3.87 -8.02
N TYR A 45 -12.08 5.11 -7.63
CA TYR A 45 -11.33 5.84 -6.62
C TYR A 45 -11.45 5.24 -5.22
N SER A 46 -12.64 4.77 -4.83
CA SER A 46 -12.82 4.08 -3.56
C SER A 46 -12.04 2.77 -3.50
N VAL A 47 -11.94 2.05 -4.63
CA VAL A 47 -11.13 0.82 -4.72
C VAL A 47 -9.63 1.12 -4.61
N LEU A 48 -9.16 2.21 -5.23
CA LEU A 48 -7.77 2.64 -5.14
C LEU A 48 -7.37 3.01 -3.70
N ILE A 49 -8.21 3.78 -3.00
CA ILE A 49 -7.98 4.15 -1.60
C ILE A 49 -8.02 2.90 -0.70
N MET A 50 -8.99 2.01 -0.91
CA MET A 50 -9.07 0.75 -0.16
C MET A 50 -7.85 -0.15 -0.39
N GLY A 51 -7.30 -0.15 -1.61
CA GLY A 51 -6.04 -0.83 -1.93
C GLY A 51 -4.82 -0.21 -1.28
N TRP A 52 -4.82 1.13 -1.14
CA TRP A 52 -3.75 1.89 -0.51
C TRP A 52 -3.73 1.76 1.02
N PHE A 53 -4.84 1.41 1.66
CA PHE A 53 -4.92 1.22 3.13
C PHE A 53 -4.27 -0.09 3.65
N GLY A 54 -3.46 -0.76 2.82
CA GLY A 54 -2.93 -2.10 3.09
C GLY A 54 -1.41 -2.20 3.23
N PRO A 55 -0.78 -1.58 4.25
CA PRO A 55 0.66 -1.68 4.44
C PRO A 55 1.12 -3.13 4.68
N ILE A 56 2.40 -3.38 4.45
CA ILE A 56 3.03 -4.66 4.77
C ILE A 56 3.15 -4.75 6.30
N GLY A 57 2.50 -5.77 6.88
CA GLY A 57 2.37 -5.90 8.34
C GLY A 57 3.42 -6.78 9.01
N VAL A 58 3.22 -6.99 10.31
CA VAL A 58 4.09 -7.75 11.23
C VAL A 58 4.34 -9.19 10.76
N ALA A 59 3.41 -9.80 10.01
CA ALA A 59 3.58 -11.14 9.46
C ALA A 59 4.84 -11.25 8.56
N ALA A 60 5.19 -10.20 7.81
CA ALA A 60 6.40 -10.22 6.99
C ALA A 60 7.68 -10.26 7.84
N LEU A 61 7.71 -9.53 8.97
CA LEU A 61 8.81 -9.59 9.93
C LEU A 61 8.89 -10.98 10.58
N TYR A 62 7.74 -11.56 10.95
CA TYR A 62 7.69 -12.90 11.52
C TYR A 62 8.28 -13.95 10.57
N TYR A 63 7.87 -13.94 9.29
CA TYR A 63 8.41 -14.86 8.29
C TYR A 63 9.90 -14.60 7.99
N ALA A 64 10.36 -13.35 8.05
CA ALA A 64 11.78 -13.03 7.90
C ALA A 64 12.62 -13.65 9.02
N VAL A 65 12.18 -13.52 10.28
CA VAL A 65 12.85 -14.16 11.44
C VAL A 65 12.78 -15.67 11.33
N LEU A 66 11.61 -16.23 10.99
CA LEU A 66 11.44 -17.66 10.83
C LEU A 66 12.35 -18.23 9.73
N THR A 67 12.54 -17.50 8.63
CA THR A 67 13.42 -17.90 7.53
C THR A 67 14.89 -17.77 7.91
N LYS A 68 15.25 -16.70 8.64
CA LYS A 68 16.59 -16.53 9.21
C LYS A 68 16.98 -17.73 10.08
N ASP A 69 16.06 -18.18 10.92
CA ASP A 69 16.29 -19.26 11.88
C ASP A 69 16.30 -20.64 11.20
N LYS A 70 15.37 -20.90 10.28
CA LYS A 70 15.23 -22.22 9.65
C LYS A 70 16.14 -22.46 8.44
N ALA A 71 16.49 -21.41 7.71
CA ALA A 71 17.24 -21.52 6.46
C ALA A 71 18.67 -20.96 6.55
N ASN A 72 19.11 -20.50 7.73
CA ASN A 72 20.43 -19.89 7.98
C ASN A 72 20.78 -18.71 7.05
N PHE A 73 19.78 -18.08 6.44
CA PHE A 73 20.00 -16.86 5.67
C PHE A 73 19.96 -15.65 6.62
N GLU A 74 21.11 -15.28 7.17
CA GLU A 74 21.22 -14.15 8.10
C GLU A 74 20.80 -12.82 7.46
N GLU A 75 20.98 -12.67 6.15
CA GLU A 75 20.66 -11.45 5.40
C GLU A 75 19.17 -11.22 5.18
N VAL A 76 18.33 -12.26 5.35
CA VAL A 76 16.87 -12.20 5.10
C VAL A 76 16.16 -11.33 6.14
N TRP A 77 16.82 -10.92 7.22
CA TRP A 77 16.24 -9.96 8.17
C TRP A 77 16.30 -8.50 7.68
N ILE A 78 17.34 -8.15 6.90
CA ILE A 78 17.68 -6.77 6.56
C ILE A 78 16.66 -6.18 5.58
N ILE A 79 16.36 -6.91 4.51
CA ILE A 79 15.46 -6.44 3.45
C ILE A 79 14.02 -6.31 3.98
N PRO A 80 13.36 -7.35 4.55
CA PRO A 80 11.96 -7.29 4.99
C PRO A 80 11.70 -6.26 6.09
N SER A 81 12.67 -6.03 6.97
CA SER A 81 12.54 -4.99 8.00
C SER A 81 12.52 -3.59 7.40
N LEU A 82 13.38 -3.30 6.41
CA LEU A 82 13.33 -2.07 5.63
C LEU A 82 11.99 -1.92 4.89
N ILE A 83 11.52 -3.00 4.25
CA ILE A 83 10.26 -3.02 3.50
C ILE A 83 9.09 -2.63 4.41
N VAL A 84 8.99 -3.25 5.58
CA VAL A 84 7.88 -3.06 6.52
C VAL A 84 7.86 -1.64 7.07
N VAL A 85 9.03 -1.12 7.48
CA VAL A 85 9.15 0.24 8.00
C VAL A 85 8.80 1.27 6.91
N ALA A 86 9.42 1.17 5.74
CA ALA A 86 9.15 2.10 4.64
C ALA A 86 7.68 2.04 4.19
N SER A 87 7.11 0.85 4.06
CA SER A 87 5.70 0.66 3.69
C SER A 87 4.75 1.29 4.71
N THR A 88 4.99 1.06 6.01
CA THR A 88 4.15 1.59 7.09
C THR A 88 4.21 3.10 7.13
N VAL A 89 5.40 3.70 6.97
CA VAL A 89 5.60 5.15 6.96
C VAL A 89 4.92 5.78 5.74
N VAL A 90 5.15 5.24 4.54
CA VAL A 90 4.56 5.77 3.30
C VAL A 90 3.04 5.65 3.32
N HIS A 91 2.49 4.47 3.67
CA HIS A 91 1.05 4.31 3.71
C HIS A 91 0.44 5.14 4.84
N GLY A 92 1.06 5.20 6.02
CA GLY A 92 0.59 6.01 7.15
C GLY A 92 0.55 7.51 6.82
N LEU A 93 1.62 8.05 6.23
CA LEU A 93 1.69 9.47 5.86
C LEU A 93 0.78 9.83 4.67
N THR A 94 0.65 8.94 3.69
CA THR A 94 -0.14 9.23 2.48
C THR A 94 -1.65 9.02 2.69
N SER A 95 -2.08 8.22 3.67
CA SER A 95 -3.51 7.94 3.89
C SER A 95 -4.35 9.18 4.18
N VAL A 96 -3.84 10.09 5.02
CA VAL A 96 -4.54 11.31 5.46
C VAL A 96 -4.79 12.33 4.34
N PRO A 97 -3.77 12.76 3.55
CA PRO A 97 -4.00 13.70 2.45
C PRO A 97 -4.84 13.08 1.31
N LEU A 98 -4.71 11.77 1.08
CA LEU A 98 -5.46 11.06 0.04
C LEU A 98 -6.97 11.04 0.34
N GLU A 99 -7.35 10.83 1.60
CA GLU A 99 -8.74 10.89 2.04
C GLU A 99 -9.33 12.30 1.90
N LYS A 100 -8.57 13.34 2.28
CA LYS A 100 -9.00 14.73 2.17
C LYS A 100 -9.23 15.17 0.72
N LEU A 101 -8.38 14.76 -0.21
CA LEU A 101 -8.56 15.07 -1.64
C LEU A 101 -9.82 14.41 -2.20
N TYR A 102 -10.15 13.21 -1.72
CA TYR A 102 -11.32 12.46 -2.17
C TYR A 102 -12.64 13.08 -1.69
N HIS A 103 -12.71 13.53 -0.43
CA HIS A 103 -13.90 14.18 0.14
C HIS A 103 -14.43 15.31 -0.76
N ASN A 104 -13.53 16.20 -1.21
CA ASN A 104 -13.88 17.34 -2.05
C ASN A 104 -14.40 16.94 -3.45
N THR A 105 -13.97 15.80 -4.00
CA THR A 105 -14.46 15.29 -5.29
C THR A 105 -15.83 14.62 -5.16
N SER A 106 -16.07 13.92 -4.04
CA SER A 106 -17.37 13.28 -3.78
C SER A 106 -18.48 14.28 -3.49
N GLU A 107 -18.18 15.39 -2.80
CA GLU A 107 -19.16 16.45 -2.54
C GLU A 107 -19.67 17.10 -3.84
N GLY A 108 -18.76 17.43 -4.76
CA GLY A 108 -19.13 18.05 -6.04
C GLY A 108 -19.95 17.15 -6.97
N THR A 109 -19.83 15.82 -6.84
CA THR A 109 -20.63 14.86 -7.64
C THR A 109 -22.05 14.73 -7.07
N ASN A 110 -22.18 14.63 -5.74
CA ASN A 110 -23.49 14.56 -5.07
C ASN A 110 -24.31 15.85 -5.23
N GLU A 111 -23.67 17.02 -5.22
CA GLU A 111 -24.37 18.30 -5.45
C GLU A 111 -24.99 18.36 -6.86
N ARG A 112 -24.27 17.92 -7.89
CA ARG A 112 -24.79 17.92 -9.26
C ARG A 112 -25.94 16.95 -9.46
N GLU A 113 -25.84 15.74 -8.90
CA GLU A 113 -26.90 14.73 -8.98
C GLU A 113 -28.19 15.17 -8.24
N ASN A 114 -28.05 15.93 -7.14
CA ASN A 114 -29.18 16.48 -6.39
C ASN A 114 -29.85 17.67 -7.11
N LEU A 115 -29.09 18.45 -7.89
CA LEU A 115 -29.63 19.52 -8.74
C LEU A 115 -30.40 18.96 -9.94
N GLU A 116 -29.91 17.88 -10.55
CA GLU A 116 -30.53 17.23 -11.71
C GLU A 116 -31.84 16.48 -11.34
N ASN A 117 -31.93 15.91 -10.14
CA ASN A 117 -33.16 15.28 -9.62
C ASN A 117 -34.25 16.29 -9.19
N ARG A 118 -33.94 17.59 -9.09
CA ARG A 118 -34.88 18.64 -8.67
C ARG A 118 -35.56 19.38 -9.83
N THR A 119 -35.10 19.16 -11.07
CA THR A 119 -35.65 19.75 -12.30
C THR A 119 -36.48 18.73 -13.07
#